data_AF-A0A4Y4DV86-F1
#
_entry.id   AF-A0A4Y4DV86-F1
#
_cell.length_a   1.000
_cell.length_b   1.000
_cell.length_c   1.000
_cell.angle_alpha   90.00
_cell.angle_beta   90.00
_cell.angle_gamma   90.00
#
_symmetry.space_group_name_H-M   'P 1'
#
loop_
_entity.id
_entity.type
_entity.pdbx_description
1 polymer ?
#
loop_
_entity_poly.entity_id
_entity_poly.type
_entity_poly.pdbx_seq_one_letter_code
_entity_poly.pdbx_strand_id
1 'polypeptide(L)'
;MSGPAPAPDPRTSRDATPPGTAALLLRPVGYLAIGLVWTTIGLFVVGLSVALAAYGLFEPPADQEPWAELVASPGAVLGRLAVIAPIAVVLAGPVAWYLSCAIWPLAALSFVYAGRALRPSYRGDRLSFTSHVAAGTTVGPPVPGPVAMSLQPQRRSRLTDTLVRFSACGWNPDLREFWPAVPAGIAWALASVGASTALPPGWRVGLVVAAVPFALWSVVALRRAWTWRFHRERARLAAQRRLERHGDRYRIDPRVVRTRPQSAEHRAAVEAERAESRVAQDRLTSLTSDEIGERREAVLRARRDREAREAREGARRDRRGGTPSDR
;
A
#
# COMPACT_ATOMS: atom_id res chain seq x y z
N MET A 1 0.37 -41.67 16.32
CA MET A 1 -0.04 -40.26 16.45
C MET A 1 -0.30 -39.72 15.06
N SER A 2 -1.57 -39.73 14.65
CA SER A 2 -2.02 -39.20 13.36
C SER A 2 -2.03 -37.68 13.46
N GLY A 3 -1.21 -36.99 12.65
CA GLY A 3 -1.22 -35.53 12.61
C GLY A 3 -2.61 -34.98 12.26
N PRO A 4 -2.93 -33.74 12.67
CA PRO A 4 -4.20 -33.11 12.30
C PRO A 4 -4.36 -33.15 10.78
N ALA A 5 -5.48 -33.70 10.31
CA ALA A 5 -5.79 -33.77 8.89
C ALA A 5 -5.69 -32.36 8.27
N PRO A 6 -5.08 -32.20 7.09
CA PRO A 6 -4.99 -30.91 6.43
C PRO A 6 -6.40 -30.36 6.26
N ALA A 7 -6.63 -29.15 6.77
CA ALA A 7 -7.91 -28.47 6.63
C ALA A 7 -8.30 -28.46 5.14
N PRO A 8 -9.50 -28.94 4.78
CA PRO A 8 -9.93 -28.99 3.39
C PRO A 8 -9.80 -27.60 2.75
N ASP A 9 -9.17 -27.54 1.57
CA ASP A 9 -8.98 -26.29 0.85
C ASP A 9 -10.35 -25.65 0.61
N PRO A 10 -10.63 -24.43 1.10
CA PRO A 10 -11.93 -23.77 0.89
C PRO A 10 -12.27 -23.58 -0.61
N ARG A 11 -11.30 -23.79 -1.51
CA ARG A 11 -11.51 -23.85 -2.97
C ARG A 11 -12.32 -25.07 -3.44
N THR A 12 -12.37 -26.15 -2.67
CA THR A 12 -13.06 -27.40 -3.06
C THR A 12 -14.47 -27.53 -2.49
N SER A 13 -14.82 -26.76 -1.44
CA SER A 13 -16.03 -27.02 -0.65
C SER A 13 -17.26 -26.19 -1.02
N ARG A 14 -17.13 -25.07 -1.77
CA ARG A 14 -18.27 -24.16 -2.02
C ARG A 14 -18.95 -24.25 -3.38
N ASP A 15 -18.28 -24.74 -4.42
CA ASP A 15 -18.86 -24.86 -5.78
C ASP A 15 -18.65 -26.27 -6.35
N ALA A 16 -19.32 -27.27 -5.78
CA ALA A 16 -19.28 -28.64 -6.28
C ALA A 16 -20.21 -28.86 -7.50
N THR A 17 -21.15 -27.93 -7.74
CA THR A 17 -22.12 -28.03 -8.83
C THR A 17 -21.43 -27.75 -10.18
N PRO A 18 -21.46 -28.68 -11.14
CA PRO A 18 -20.94 -28.42 -12.47
C PRO A 18 -21.71 -27.25 -13.13
N PRO A 19 -21.02 -26.30 -13.77
CA PRO A 19 -21.69 -25.18 -14.42
C PRO A 19 -22.59 -25.68 -15.56
N GLY A 20 -23.81 -25.15 -15.64
CA GLY A 20 -24.75 -25.49 -16.71
C GLY A 20 -24.22 -25.12 -18.11
N THR A 21 -24.67 -25.83 -19.13
CA THR A 21 -24.21 -25.66 -20.53
C THR A 21 -24.35 -24.23 -21.04
N ALA A 22 -25.46 -23.55 -20.70
CA ALA A 22 -25.69 -22.16 -21.08
C ALA A 22 -24.65 -21.21 -20.46
N ALA A 23 -24.25 -21.44 -19.21
CA ALA A 23 -23.23 -20.64 -18.53
C ALA A 23 -21.84 -20.82 -19.15
N LEU A 24 -21.53 -22.03 -19.64
CA LEU A 24 -20.29 -22.30 -20.37
C LEU A 24 -20.27 -21.63 -21.75
N LEU A 25 -21.41 -21.60 -22.46
CA LEU A 25 -21.53 -20.96 -23.78
C LEU A 25 -21.49 -19.43 -23.70
N LEU A 26 -22.10 -18.83 -22.68
CA LEU A 26 -22.11 -17.38 -22.46
C LEU A 26 -20.85 -16.85 -21.78
N ARG A 27 -19.98 -17.74 -21.29
CA ARG A 27 -18.72 -17.41 -20.61
C ARG A 27 -17.84 -16.38 -21.35
N PRO A 28 -17.52 -16.53 -22.65
CA PRO A 28 -16.70 -15.54 -23.37
C PRO A 28 -17.39 -14.16 -23.41
N VAL A 29 -18.71 -14.13 -23.60
CA VAL A 29 -19.49 -12.88 -23.66
C VAL A 29 -19.50 -12.20 -22.29
N GLY A 30 -19.74 -12.96 -21.21
CA GLY A 30 -19.70 -12.44 -19.84
C GLY A 30 -18.35 -11.82 -19.49
N TYR A 31 -17.25 -12.48 -19.85
CA TYR A 31 -15.91 -11.93 -19.62
C TYR A 31 -15.58 -10.73 -20.52
N LEU A 32 -16.03 -10.70 -21.77
CA LEU A 32 -15.88 -9.53 -22.63
C LEU A 32 -16.65 -8.33 -22.05
N ALA A 33 -17.90 -8.52 -21.63
CA ALA A 33 -18.71 -7.46 -21.03
C ALA A 33 -18.04 -6.89 -19.76
N ILE A 34 -17.57 -7.76 -18.85
CA ILE A 34 -16.86 -7.33 -17.64
C ILE A 34 -15.55 -6.62 -18.01
N GLY A 35 -14.79 -7.14 -18.97
CA GLY A 35 -13.56 -6.53 -19.46
C GLY A 35 -13.79 -5.14 -20.06
N LEU A 36 -14.85 -4.96 -20.84
CA LEU A 36 -15.26 -3.67 -21.38
C LEU A 36 -15.62 -2.68 -20.28
N VAL A 37 -16.44 -3.08 -19.29
CA VAL A 37 -16.80 -2.23 -18.15
C VAL A 37 -15.56 -1.73 -17.42
N TRP A 38 -14.63 -2.62 -17.04
CA TRP A 38 -13.41 -2.22 -16.36
C TRP A 38 -12.50 -1.36 -17.25
N THR A 39 -12.45 -1.62 -18.55
CA THR A 39 -11.70 -0.79 -19.50
C THR A 39 -12.30 0.60 -19.59
N THR A 40 -13.62 0.73 -19.68
CA THR A 40 -14.31 2.02 -19.70
C THR A 40 -14.04 2.82 -18.43
N ILE A 41 -14.11 2.17 -17.25
CA ILE A 41 -13.76 2.81 -15.97
C ILE A 41 -12.28 3.26 -15.99
N GLY A 42 -11.37 2.41 -16.47
CA GLY A 42 -9.95 2.76 -16.58
C GLY A 42 -9.71 3.94 -17.52
N LEU A 43 -10.35 3.94 -18.69
CA LEU A 43 -10.29 5.05 -19.65
C LEU A 43 -10.89 6.33 -19.08
N PHE A 44 -11.96 6.25 -18.30
CA PHE A 44 -12.53 7.41 -17.62
C PHE A 44 -11.56 8.00 -16.59
N VAL A 45 -10.90 7.16 -15.78
CA VAL A 45 -9.89 7.61 -14.80
C VAL A 45 -8.67 8.25 -15.49
N VAL A 46 -8.17 7.62 -16.55
CA VAL A 46 -7.08 8.19 -17.37
C VAL A 46 -7.53 9.49 -18.03
N GLY A 47 -8.73 9.50 -18.62
CA GLY A 47 -9.33 10.67 -19.25
C GLY A 47 -9.46 11.85 -18.28
N LEU A 48 -9.94 11.61 -17.06
CA LEU A 48 -10.02 12.63 -16.01
C LEU A 48 -8.63 13.20 -15.66
N SER A 49 -7.63 12.33 -15.56
CA SER A 49 -6.24 12.72 -15.25
C SER A 49 -5.60 13.54 -16.37
N VAL A 50 -5.91 13.22 -17.64
CA VAL A 50 -5.42 13.92 -18.83
C VAL A 50 -6.21 15.20 -19.10
N ALA A 51 -7.52 15.23 -18.83
CA ALA A 51 -8.39 16.38 -19.04
C ALA A 51 -7.91 17.61 -18.28
N LEU A 52 -7.39 17.43 -17.06
CA LEU A 52 -6.77 18.50 -16.27
C LEU A 52 -5.53 19.10 -16.94
N ALA A 53 -4.68 18.27 -17.55
CA ALA A 53 -3.51 18.74 -18.30
C ALA A 53 -3.91 19.38 -19.64
N ALA A 54 -4.93 18.81 -20.31
CA ALA A 54 -5.49 19.33 -21.56
C ALA A 54 -6.15 20.70 -21.35
N TYR A 55 -6.88 20.89 -20.25
CA TYR A 55 -7.47 22.17 -19.87
C TYR A 55 -6.40 23.28 -19.84
N GLY A 56 -5.26 23.04 -19.19
CA GLY A 56 -4.16 24.00 -19.17
C GLY A 56 -3.55 24.31 -20.54
N LEU A 57 -3.64 23.37 -21.50
CA LEU A 57 -3.07 23.51 -22.83
C LEU A 57 -4.02 24.20 -23.83
N PHE A 58 -5.32 23.92 -23.75
CA PHE A 58 -6.30 24.33 -24.75
C PHE A 58 -7.15 25.53 -24.33
N GLU A 59 -7.31 25.78 -23.04
CA GLU A 59 -8.13 26.91 -22.59
C GLU A 59 -7.38 28.24 -22.65
N PRO A 60 -8.10 29.36 -22.89
CA PRO A 60 -7.52 30.69 -22.90
C PRO A 60 -6.83 31.00 -21.56
N PRO A 61 -5.70 31.73 -21.56
CA PRO A 61 -5.04 32.16 -20.32
C PRO A 61 -5.95 32.98 -19.38
N ALA A 62 -6.96 33.67 -19.95
CA ALA A 62 -7.94 34.44 -19.20
C ALA A 62 -8.80 33.58 -18.27
N ASP A 63 -9.06 32.31 -18.63
CA ASP A 63 -9.81 31.36 -17.82
C ASP A 63 -8.90 30.60 -16.83
N GLN A 64 -7.60 30.91 -16.84
CA GLN A 64 -6.56 30.31 -16.01
C GLN A 64 -6.06 31.28 -14.93
N GLU A 65 -6.96 32.09 -14.37
CA GLU A 65 -6.65 33.13 -13.38
C GLU A 65 -5.71 32.69 -12.24
N PRO A 66 -5.83 31.48 -11.64
CA PRO A 66 -4.95 31.07 -10.55
C PRO A 66 -3.46 31.04 -10.94
N TRP A 67 -3.15 30.74 -12.21
CA TRP A 67 -1.78 30.68 -12.71
C TRP A 67 -1.25 32.04 -13.13
N ALA A 68 -2.11 32.90 -13.68
CA ALA A 68 -1.76 34.28 -13.98
C ALA A 68 -1.46 35.08 -12.69
N GLU A 69 -2.27 34.88 -11.65
CA GLU A 69 -2.08 35.51 -10.33
C GLU A 69 -0.80 35.01 -9.63
N LEU A 70 -0.35 33.78 -9.88
CA LEU A 70 0.89 33.24 -9.34
C LEU A 70 2.11 34.03 -9.84
N VAL A 71 2.07 34.48 -11.10
CA VAL A 71 3.14 35.28 -11.72
C VAL A 71 3.10 36.72 -11.19
N ALA A 72 1.89 37.29 -11.06
CA ALA A 72 1.72 38.68 -10.63
C ALA A 72 1.91 38.89 -9.11
N SER A 73 1.49 37.94 -8.28
CA SER A 73 1.46 38.04 -6.81
C SER A 73 1.67 36.67 -6.15
N PRO A 74 2.92 36.15 -6.10
CA PRO A 74 3.19 34.79 -5.68
C PRO A 74 2.77 34.50 -4.23
N GLY A 75 2.84 35.48 -3.33
CA GLY A 75 2.55 35.29 -1.90
C GLY A 75 1.12 34.84 -1.59
N ALA A 76 0.10 35.41 -2.25
CA ALA A 76 -1.30 35.07 -2.01
C ALA A 76 -1.69 33.71 -2.60
N VAL A 77 -1.08 33.35 -3.74
CA VAL A 77 -1.35 32.07 -4.42
C VAL A 77 -0.60 30.91 -3.77
N LEU A 78 0.61 31.15 -3.24
CA LEU A 78 1.38 30.15 -2.50
C LEU A 78 0.63 29.58 -1.29
N GLY A 79 -0.12 30.43 -0.56
CA GLY A 79 -0.96 29.97 0.56
C GLY A 79 -2.05 28.99 0.13
N ARG A 80 -2.74 29.27 -0.99
CA ARG A 80 -3.77 28.37 -1.55
C ARG A 80 -3.16 27.08 -2.09
N LEU A 81 -2.04 27.19 -2.82
CA LEU A 81 -1.32 26.04 -3.36
C LEU A 81 -0.75 25.14 -2.25
N ALA A 82 -0.33 25.70 -1.12
CA ALA A 82 0.16 24.91 0.02
C ALA A 82 -0.92 23.96 0.59
N VAL A 83 -2.21 24.32 0.45
CA VAL A 83 -3.33 23.48 0.89
C VAL A 83 -3.74 22.49 -0.20
N ILE A 84 -3.83 22.94 -1.46
CA ILE A 84 -4.38 22.13 -2.56
C ILE A 84 -3.33 21.15 -3.12
N ALA A 85 -2.06 21.55 -3.23
CA ALA A 85 -1.02 20.74 -3.86
C ALA A 85 -0.78 19.40 -3.16
N PRO A 86 -0.72 19.30 -1.81
CA PRO A 86 -0.59 18.00 -1.13
C PRO A 86 -1.75 17.05 -1.46
N ILE A 87 -2.99 17.57 -1.52
CA ILE A 87 -4.18 16.78 -1.86
C ILE A 87 -4.07 16.29 -3.30
N ALA A 88 -3.76 17.19 -4.24
CA ALA A 88 -3.58 16.84 -5.66
C ALA A 88 -2.48 15.80 -5.86
N VAL A 89 -1.34 15.92 -5.16
CA VAL A 89 -0.23 14.97 -5.19
C VAL A 89 -0.66 13.59 -4.67
N VAL A 90 -1.42 13.54 -3.57
CA VAL A 90 -1.93 12.27 -3.02
C VAL A 90 -2.93 11.62 -3.98
N LEU A 91 -3.83 12.39 -4.57
CA LEU A 91 -4.82 11.90 -5.52
C LEU A 91 -4.16 11.39 -6.82
N ALA A 92 -3.26 12.17 -7.41
CA ALA A 92 -2.61 11.85 -8.68
C ALA A 92 -1.46 10.84 -8.56
N GLY A 93 -0.91 10.63 -7.36
CA GLY A 93 0.14 9.66 -7.10
C GLY A 93 -0.40 8.38 -6.45
N PRO A 94 -0.38 8.27 -5.11
CA PRO A 94 -0.83 7.07 -4.39
C PRO A 94 -2.23 6.58 -4.76
N VAL A 95 -3.23 7.46 -4.80
CA VAL A 95 -4.62 7.03 -5.08
C VAL A 95 -4.73 6.53 -6.53
N ALA A 96 -4.19 7.28 -7.49
CA ALA A 96 -4.14 6.85 -8.88
C ALA A 96 -3.39 5.52 -9.06
N TRP A 97 -2.30 5.29 -8.32
CA TRP A 97 -1.58 4.02 -8.32
C TRP A 97 -2.46 2.85 -7.86
N TYR A 98 -3.10 2.97 -6.70
CA TYR A 98 -3.96 1.91 -6.17
C TYR A 98 -5.17 1.67 -7.06
N LEU A 99 -5.79 2.73 -7.56
CA LEU A 99 -6.93 2.65 -8.46
C LEU A 99 -6.54 1.97 -9.78
N SER A 100 -5.39 2.33 -10.35
CA SER A 100 -4.85 1.67 -11.54
C SER A 100 -4.57 0.18 -11.28
N CYS A 101 -4.01 -0.15 -10.12
CA CYS A 101 -3.77 -1.53 -9.71
C CYS A 101 -5.06 -2.31 -9.47
N ALA A 102 -6.16 -1.66 -9.07
CA ALA A 102 -7.46 -2.32 -8.92
C ALA A 102 -8.13 -2.57 -10.29
N ILE A 103 -8.15 -1.56 -11.16
CA ILE A 103 -8.91 -1.57 -12.42
C ILE A 103 -8.22 -2.39 -13.51
N TRP A 104 -6.97 -2.04 -13.85
CA TRP A 104 -6.30 -2.57 -15.04
C TRP A 104 -6.12 -4.09 -15.00
N PRO A 105 -5.73 -4.70 -13.88
CA PRO A 105 -5.62 -6.16 -13.82
C PRO A 105 -6.95 -6.88 -13.95
N LEU A 106 -8.06 -6.29 -13.49
CA LEU A 106 -9.39 -6.89 -13.66
C LEU A 106 -9.84 -6.83 -15.12
N ALA A 107 -9.61 -5.71 -15.81
CA ALA A 107 -9.82 -5.61 -17.26
C ALA A 107 -8.98 -6.67 -18.00
N ALA A 108 -7.67 -6.70 -17.74
CA ALA A 108 -6.75 -7.63 -18.38
C ALA A 108 -7.09 -9.11 -18.10
N LEU A 109 -7.43 -9.46 -16.85
CA LEU A 109 -7.86 -10.82 -16.49
C LEU A 109 -9.15 -11.20 -17.23
N SER A 110 -10.10 -10.28 -17.35
CA SER A 110 -11.35 -10.50 -18.09
C SER A 110 -11.07 -10.84 -19.55
N PHE A 111 -10.21 -10.08 -20.24
CA PHE A 111 -9.83 -10.40 -21.63
C PHE A 111 -9.05 -11.71 -21.74
N VAL A 112 -8.16 -12.01 -20.79
CA VAL A 112 -7.45 -13.30 -20.74
C VAL A 112 -8.44 -14.46 -20.61
N TYR A 113 -9.48 -14.34 -19.78
CA TYR A 113 -10.48 -15.40 -19.64
C TYR A 113 -11.43 -15.48 -20.83
N ALA A 114 -11.79 -14.36 -21.46
CA ALA A 114 -12.52 -14.36 -22.72
C ALA A 114 -11.73 -15.12 -23.80
N GLY A 115 -10.45 -14.79 -23.98
CA GLY A 115 -9.58 -15.48 -24.94
C GLY A 115 -9.35 -16.95 -24.61
N ARG A 116 -9.29 -17.33 -23.33
CA ARG A 116 -9.23 -18.75 -22.93
C ARG A 116 -10.54 -19.48 -23.19
N ALA A 117 -11.69 -18.87 -22.93
CA ALA A 117 -13.00 -19.49 -23.14
C ALA A 117 -13.27 -19.85 -24.61
N LEU A 118 -12.66 -19.12 -25.56
CA LEU A 118 -12.72 -19.43 -26.99
C LEU A 118 -11.85 -20.63 -27.41
N ARG A 119 -10.90 -21.06 -26.57
CA ARG A 119 -9.97 -22.16 -26.90
C ARG A 119 -10.59 -23.52 -26.56
N PRO A 120 -10.59 -24.49 -27.50
CA PRO A 120 -11.16 -25.81 -27.26
C PRO A 120 -10.61 -26.53 -26.03
N SER A 121 -9.32 -26.35 -25.73
CA SER A 121 -8.62 -26.96 -24.59
C SER A 121 -9.07 -26.46 -23.20
N TYR A 122 -9.91 -25.42 -23.14
CA TYR A 122 -10.42 -24.81 -21.91
C TYR A 122 -11.95 -24.89 -21.79
N ARG A 123 -12.65 -25.60 -22.70
CA ARG A 123 -14.13 -25.69 -22.70
C ARG A 123 -14.73 -26.30 -21.43
N GLY A 124 -13.99 -27.20 -20.79
CA GLY A 124 -14.39 -27.84 -19.53
C GLY A 124 -13.96 -27.08 -18.26
N ASP A 125 -13.20 -25.99 -18.38
CA ASP A 125 -12.79 -25.21 -17.21
C ASP A 125 -14.04 -24.53 -16.61
N ARG A 126 -14.12 -24.49 -15.28
CA ARG A 126 -15.23 -23.84 -14.56
C ARG A 126 -15.14 -22.31 -14.70
N LEU A 127 -16.17 -21.58 -14.28
CA LEU A 127 -16.14 -20.11 -14.21
C LEU A 127 -15.12 -19.63 -13.15
N SER A 128 -14.41 -18.54 -13.43
CA SER A 128 -13.54 -17.88 -12.45
C SER A 128 -14.32 -17.59 -11.18
N PHE A 129 -13.78 -17.96 -10.03
CA PHE A 129 -14.47 -17.81 -8.76
C PHE A 129 -14.11 -16.49 -8.09
N THR A 130 -14.90 -16.13 -7.09
CA THR A 130 -14.67 -14.99 -6.22
C THR A 130 -14.07 -15.49 -4.91
N SER A 131 -12.84 -15.10 -4.60
CA SER A 131 -12.24 -15.36 -3.29
C SER A 131 -12.57 -14.24 -2.31
N HIS A 132 -12.66 -14.57 -1.04
CA HIS A 132 -13.00 -13.64 0.02
C HIS A 132 -11.76 -13.36 0.87
N VAL A 133 -11.32 -12.10 0.96
CA VAL A 133 -10.16 -11.69 1.77
C VAL A 133 -10.65 -11.19 3.13
N ALA A 134 -10.00 -11.57 4.23
CA ALA A 134 -10.45 -11.29 5.59
C ALA A 134 -10.87 -9.83 5.82
N ALA A 135 -11.91 -9.64 6.64
CA ALA A 135 -12.43 -8.32 6.98
C ALA A 135 -11.32 -7.40 7.53
N GLY A 136 -11.34 -6.13 7.14
CA GLY A 136 -10.34 -5.13 7.57
C GLY A 136 -8.98 -5.18 6.86
N THR A 137 -8.80 -6.07 5.87
CA THR A 137 -7.52 -6.18 5.12
C THR A 137 -7.52 -5.47 3.76
N THR A 138 -8.59 -4.75 3.44
CA THR A 138 -8.80 -4.10 2.12
C THR A 138 -9.33 -2.68 2.24
N VAL A 139 -9.15 -1.85 1.22
CA VAL A 139 -9.67 -0.46 1.17
C VAL A 139 -11.11 -0.41 0.70
N GLY A 140 -11.92 0.35 1.44
CA GLY A 140 -13.34 0.63 1.19
C GLY A 140 -14.02 1.07 2.50
N PRO A 141 -15.30 1.50 2.46
CA PRO A 141 -16.09 1.61 3.69
C PRO A 141 -16.00 0.29 4.47
N PRO A 142 -15.96 0.31 5.82
CA PRO A 142 -15.78 -0.90 6.62
C PRO A 142 -16.87 -1.90 6.26
N VAL A 143 -16.51 -2.88 5.43
CA VAL A 143 -17.42 -3.96 5.07
C VAL A 143 -17.36 -4.94 6.23
N PRO A 144 -18.48 -5.25 6.89
CA PRO A 144 -18.52 -6.16 8.04
C PRO A 144 -18.14 -7.61 7.68
N GLY A 145 -17.69 -7.88 6.45
CA GLY A 145 -17.34 -9.19 5.93
C GLY A 145 -16.12 -9.16 4.99
N PRO A 146 -15.70 -10.33 4.51
CA PRO A 146 -14.52 -10.44 3.68
C PRO A 146 -14.75 -9.89 2.27
N VAL A 147 -13.78 -9.15 1.71
CA VAL A 147 -13.92 -8.51 0.40
C VAL A 147 -13.76 -9.52 -0.73
N ALA A 148 -14.74 -9.52 -1.61
CA ALA A 148 -14.83 -10.34 -2.80
C ALA A 148 -13.79 -9.92 -3.85
N MET A 149 -12.70 -10.65 -3.97
CA MET A 149 -11.82 -10.59 -5.14
C MET A 149 -12.40 -11.49 -6.23
N SER A 150 -13.07 -10.88 -7.19
CA SER A 150 -13.60 -11.55 -8.39
C SER A 150 -12.47 -11.97 -9.34
N LEU A 151 -12.80 -12.83 -10.30
CA LEU A 151 -11.91 -13.21 -11.43
C LEU A 151 -10.64 -13.97 -11.03
N GLN A 152 -10.69 -14.79 -9.96
CA GLN A 152 -9.55 -15.61 -9.57
C GLN A 152 -9.23 -16.71 -10.61
N PRO A 153 -7.94 -16.92 -10.94
CA PRO A 153 -7.54 -17.87 -11.97
C PRO A 153 -7.70 -19.31 -11.51
N GLN A 154 -8.33 -20.13 -12.34
CA GLN A 154 -8.37 -21.58 -12.15
C GLN A 154 -7.06 -22.25 -12.55
N ARG A 155 -6.48 -21.81 -13.66
CA ARG A 155 -5.15 -22.24 -14.11
C ARG A 155 -4.16 -21.10 -13.91
N ARG A 156 -3.14 -21.37 -13.11
CA ARG A 156 -2.03 -20.45 -12.89
C ARG A 156 -1.16 -20.36 -14.14
N SER A 157 -0.86 -19.14 -14.55
CA SER A 157 0.20 -18.82 -15.50
C SER A 157 0.98 -17.62 -14.98
N ARG A 158 2.18 -17.40 -15.52
CA ARG A 158 3.00 -16.23 -15.14
C ARG A 158 2.24 -14.91 -15.31
N LEU A 159 1.43 -14.80 -16.37
CA LEU A 159 0.60 -13.64 -16.63
C LEU A 159 -0.51 -13.48 -15.58
N THR A 160 -1.33 -14.51 -15.34
CA THR A 160 -2.43 -14.41 -14.36
C THR A 160 -1.89 -14.17 -12.94
N ASP A 161 -0.78 -14.80 -12.58
CA ASP A 161 -0.14 -14.60 -11.28
C ASP A 161 0.37 -13.15 -11.13
N THR A 162 0.89 -12.55 -12.20
CA THR A 162 1.34 -11.15 -12.19
C THR A 162 0.14 -10.21 -12.06
N LEU A 163 -0.94 -10.45 -12.83
CA LEU A 163 -2.16 -9.64 -12.78
C LEU A 163 -2.84 -9.72 -11.41
N VAL A 164 -2.95 -10.91 -10.81
CA VAL A 164 -3.51 -11.08 -9.45
C VAL A 164 -2.64 -10.38 -8.40
N ARG A 165 -1.31 -10.38 -8.55
CA ARG A 165 -0.43 -9.61 -7.65
C ARG A 165 -0.63 -8.10 -7.79
N PHE A 166 -0.80 -7.61 -9.01
CA PHE A 166 -1.15 -6.20 -9.23
C PHE A 166 -2.53 -5.88 -8.65
N SER A 167 -3.54 -6.73 -8.85
CA SER A 167 -4.85 -6.50 -8.24
C SER A 167 -4.77 -6.46 -6.72
N ALA A 168 -3.98 -7.34 -6.11
CA ALA A 168 -3.75 -7.34 -4.66
C ALA A 168 -3.13 -6.02 -4.16
N CYS A 169 -2.29 -5.34 -4.94
CA CYS A 169 -1.80 -3.99 -4.59
C CYS A 169 -2.94 -2.97 -4.51
N GLY A 170 -3.89 -3.02 -5.45
CA GLY A 170 -5.03 -2.09 -5.47
C GLY A 170 -6.02 -2.32 -4.33
N TRP A 171 -6.25 -3.58 -3.97
CA TRP A 171 -7.22 -3.94 -2.92
C TRP A 171 -6.65 -3.87 -1.50
N ASN A 172 -5.35 -4.12 -1.32
CA ASN A 172 -4.68 -4.10 -0.02
C ASN A 172 -3.50 -3.12 -0.08
N PRO A 173 -3.71 -1.84 0.32
CA PRO A 173 -2.69 -0.82 0.26
C PRO A 173 -1.60 -1.13 1.27
N ASP A 174 -0.36 -0.95 0.84
CA ASP A 174 0.80 -0.98 1.73
C ASP A 174 1.39 0.43 1.79
N LEU A 175 1.64 0.95 3.00
CA LEU A 175 2.33 2.23 3.19
C LEU A 175 3.71 2.23 2.52
N ARG A 176 4.32 1.05 2.33
CA ARG A 176 5.57 0.89 1.59
C ARG A 176 5.44 1.14 0.09
N GLU A 177 4.24 1.04 -0.47
CA GLU A 177 3.92 1.42 -1.86
C GLU A 177 3.39 2.86 -1.94
N PHE A 178 2.74 3.35 -0.87
CA PHE A 178 2.21 4.71 -0.79
C PHE A 178 3.30 5.77 -1.01
N TRP A 179 4.37 5.73 -0.21
CA TRP A 179 5.43 6.74 -0.28
C TRP A 179 6.18 6.74 -1.64
N PRO A 180 6.53 5.58 -2.22
CA PRO A 180 7.04 5.52 -3.59
C PRO A 180 6.14 6.11 -4.67
N ALA A 181 4.81 6.15 -4.46
CA ALA A 181 3.87 6.72 -5.42
C ALA A 181 3.77 8.25 -5.33
N VAL A 182 4.16 8.86 -4.21
CA VAL A 182 4.11 10.33 -4.01
C VAL A 182 4.91 11.10 -5.08
N PRO A 183 6.14 10.69 -5.46
CA PRO A 183 6.85 11.32 -6.57
C PRO A 183 6.09 11.31 -7.89
N ALA A 184 5.24 10.31 -8.18
CA ALA A 184 4.40 10.36 -9.39
C ALA A 184 3.33 11.46 -9.30
N GLY A 185 2.75 11.68 -8.12
CA GLY A 185 1.82 12.79 -7.90
C GLY A 185 2.49 14.16 -8.04
N ILE A 186 3.73 14.29 -7.56
CA ILE A 186 4.55 15.50 -7.75
C ILE A 186 4.83 15.70 -9.25
N ALA A 187 5.25 14.64 -9.95
CA ALA A 187 5.50 14.70 -11.38
C ALA A 187 4.25 15.12 -12.16
N TRP A 188 3.09 14.55 -11.83
CA TRP A 188 1.82 14.92 -12.44
C TRP A 188 1.47 16.39 -12.16
N ALA A 189 1.59 16.86 -10.92
CA ALA A 189 1.33 18.25 -10.58
C ALA A 189 2.24 19.22 -11.35
N LEU A 190 3.56 18.94 -11.40
CA LEU A 190 4.52 19.74 -12.16
C LEU A 190 4.21 19.74 -13.66
N ALA A 191 3.85 18.59 -14.23
CA ALA A 191 3.50 18.47 -15.64
C ALA A 191 2.20 19.22 -15.97
N SER A 192 1.17 19.11 -15.12
CA SER A 192 -0.11 19.81 -15.29
C SER A 192 0.06 21.33 -15.19
N VAL A 193 0.84 21.81 -14.22
CA VAL A 193 1.15 23.25 -14.10
C VAL A 193 2.00 23.70 -15.29
N GLY A 194 3.02 22.94 -15.68
CA GLY A 194 3.86 23.25 -16.84
C GLY A 194 3.10 23.24 -18.18
N ALA A 195 1.99 22.53 -18.28
CA ALA A 195 1.13 22.55 -19.46
C ALA A 195 0.40 23.90 -19.64
N SER A 196 0.14 24.62 -18.55
CA SER A 196 -0.58 25.91 -18.53
C SER A 196 0.04 26.93 -19.48
N THR A 197 -0.78 27.47 -20.38
CA THR A 197 -0.42 28.54 -21.31
C THR A 197 -0.30 29.91 -20.63
N ALA A 198 -0.80 30.06 -19.40
CA ALA A 198 -0.68 31.28 -18.60
C ALA A 198 0.73 31.51 -18.03
N LEU A 199 1.60 30.50 -18.04
CA LEU A 199 2.98 30.60 -17.55
C LEU A 199 3.97 30.99 -18.66
N PRO A 200 5.07 31.70 -18.31
CA PRO A 200 6.16 31.97 -19.25
C PRO A 200 6.75 30.67 -19.85
N PRO A 201 7.16 30.65 -21.13
CA PRO A 201 7.65 29.44 -21.79
C PRO A 201 8.80 28.75 -21.06
N GLY A 202 9.73 29.52 -20.47
CA GLY A 202 10.85 28.97 -19.69
C GLY A 202 10.40 28.21 -18.45
N TRP A 203 9.35 28.69 -17.77
CA TRP A 203 8.79 28.03 -16.58
C TRP A 203 8.07 26.74 -16.98
N ARG A 204 7.30 26.78 -18.05
CA ARG A 204 6.59 25.61 -18.60
C ARG A 204 7.56 24.46 -18.89
N VAL A 205 8.61 24.75 -19.67
CA VAL A 205 9.64 23.76 -20.00
C VAL A 205 10.37 23.28 -18.74
N GLY A 206 10.76 24.19 -17.85
CA GLY A 206 11.45 23.85 -16.61
C GLY A 206 10.63 22.90 -15.73
N LEU A 207 9.34 23.15 -15.56
CA LEU A 207 8.43 22.30 -14.77
C LEU A 207 8.23 20.91 -15.39
N VAL A 208 8.02 20.84 -16.70
CA VAL A 208 7.86 19.56 -17.41
C VAL A 208 9.15 18.74 -17.35
N VAL A 209 10.31 19.37 -17.55
CA VAL A 209 11.61 18.70 -17.43
C VAL A 209 11.85 18.23 -15.99
N ALA A 210 11.49 19.03 -14.99
CA ALA A 210 11.59 18.67 -13.59
C ALA A 210 10.65 17.50 -13.20
N ALA A 211 9.51 17.34 -13.88
CA ALA A 211 8.58 16.23 -13.63
C ALA A 211 9.17 14.86 -13.99
N VAL A 212 10.00 14.78 -15.03
CA VAL A 212 10.59 13.53 -15.54
C VAL A 212 11.35 12.72 -14.47
N PRO A 213 12.33 13.28 -13.73
CA PRO A 213 13.06 12.52 -12.72
C PRO A 213 12.16 12.02 -11.59
N PHE A 214 11.13 12.77 -11.18
CA PHE A 214 10.17 12.30 -10.18
C PHE A 214 9.33 11.12 -10.68
N ALA A 215 8.88 11.16 -11.94
CA ALA A 215 8.16 10.05 -12.55
C ALA A 215 9.04 8.80 -12.65
N LEU A 216 10.28 8.94 -13.14
CA LEU A 216 11.25 7.84 -13.25
C LEU A 216 11.58 7.25 -11.87
N TRP A 217 11.79 8.11 -10.87
CA TRP A 217 12.04 7.67 -9.50
C TRP A 217 10.86 6.90 -8.94
N SER A 218 9.63 7.39 -9.10
CA SER A 218 8.41 6.70 -8.69
C SER A 218 8.33 5.29 -9.28
N VAL A 219 8.54 5.17 -10.60
CA VAL A 219 8.51 3.86 -11.29
C VAL A 219 9.54 2.89 -10.71
N VAL A 220 10.78 3.35 -10.50
CA VAL A 220 11.85 2.51 -9.92
C VAL A 220 11.53 2.13 -8.48
N ALA A 221 11.04 3.07 -7.67
CA ALA A 221 10.72 2.85 -6.26
C ALA A 221 9.52 1.91 -6.09
N LEU A 222 8.45 2.09 -6.86
CA LEU A 222 7.28 1.20 -6.90
C LEU A 222 7.66 -0.21 -7.37
N ARG A 223 8.49 -0.32 -8.41
CA ARG A 223 9.00 -1.63 -8.86
C ARG A 223 9.79 -2.34 -7.76
N ARG A 224 10.62 -1.60 -7.00
CA ARG A 224 11.35 -2.14 -5.86
C ARG A 224 10.40 -2.58 -4.75
N ALA A 225 9.41 -1.75 -4.39
CA ALA A 225 8.40 -2.09 -3.39
C ALA A 225 7.60 -3.35 -3.77
N TRP A 226 7.15 -3.43 -5.03
CA TRP A 226 6.42 -4.58 -5.57
C TRP A 226 7.24 -5.87 -5.53
N THR A 227 8.51 -5.82 -5.97
CA THR A 227 9.39 -7.00 -5.91
C THR A 227 9.66 -7.41 -4.46
N TRP A 228 9.78 -6.46 -3.54
CA TRP A 228 9.93 -6.75 -2.12
C TRP A 228 8.70 -7.45 -1.54
N ARG A 229 7.50 -7.00 -1.91
CA ARG A 229 6.22 -7.57 -1.44
C ARG A 229 6.03 -9.02 -1.89
N PHE A 230 6.28 -9.33 -3.17
CA PHE A 230 5.95 -10.64 -3.74
C PHE A 230 7.13 -11.58 -3.95
N HIS A 231 8.37 -11.09 -3.83
CA HIS A 231 9.58 -11.88 -4.04
C HIS A 231 10.53 -11.87 -2.85
N ARG A 232 10.05 -11.47 -1.66
CA ARG A 232 10.85 -11.44 -0.42
C ARG A 232 11.62 -12.74 -0.17
N GLU A 233 10.97 -13.89 -0.33
CA GLU A 233 11.61 -15.20 -0.13
C GLU A 233 12.68 -15.49 -1.18
N ARG A 234 12.43 -15.16 -2.45
CA ARG A 234 13.43 -15.30 -3.51
C ARG A 234 14.61 -14.37 -3.30
N ALA A 235 14.36 -13.14 -2.86
CA ALA A 235 15.39 -12.17 -2.52
C ALA A 235 16.20 -12.62 -1.29
N ARG A 236 15.55 -13.17 -0.26
CA ARG A 236 16.20 -13.78 0.91
C ARG A 236 17.08 -14.96 0.51
N LEU A 237 16.55 -15.89 -0.30
CA LEU A 237 17.31 -17.05 -0.79
C LEU A 237 18.46 -16.63 -1.72
N ALA A 238 18.27 -15.60 -2.56
CA ALA A 238 19.34 -15.08 -3.41
C ALA A 238 20.45 -14.38 -2.59
N ALA A 239 20.06 -13.62 -1.55
CA ALA A 239 20.99 -13.02 -0.61
C ALA A 239 21.74 -14.09 0.20
N GLN A 240 21.04 -15.12 0.65
CA GLN A 240 21.63 -16.27 1.34
C GLN A 240 22.63 -17.01 0.44
N ARG A 241 22.27 -17.30 -0.82
CA ARG A 241 23.21 -17.90 -1.78
C ARG A 241 24.39 -17.00 -2.12
N ARG A 242 24.23 -15.67 -2.12
CA ARG A 242 25.35 -14.74 -2.28
C ARG A 242 26.27 -14.78 -1.06
N LEU A 243 25.71 -14.82 0.15
CA LEU A 243 26.43 -14.97 1.40
C LEU A 243 27.11 -16.33 1.52
N GLU A 244 26.54 -17.40 0.98
CA GLU A 244 27.19 -18.72 0.94
C GLU A 244 28.35 -18.72 -0.06
N ARG A 245 28.17 -18.11 -1.25
CA ARG A 245 29.23 -18.02 -2.27
C ARG A 245 30.37 -17.06 -1.95
N HIS A 246 30.08 -15.98 -1.21
CA HIS A 246 31.06 -14.96 -0.84
C HIS A 246 31.37 -15.00 0.66
N GLY A 247 30.81 -15.96 1.38
CA GLY A 247 30.92 -16.09 2.83
C GLY A 247 32.36 -16.20 3.27
N ASP A 248 33.19 -16.91 2.51
CA ASP A 248 34.63 -17.03 2.80
C ASP A 248 35.39 -15.70 2.67
N ARG A 249 34.88 -14.72 1.89
CA ARG A 249 35.44 -13.35 1.85
C ARG A 249 34.98 -12.47 3.00
N TYR A 250 33.82 -12.75 3.58
CA TYR A 250 33.28 -12.01 4.74
C TYR A 250 33.51 -12.75 6.08
N ARG A 251 34.15 -13.92 6.05
CA ARG A 251 34.53 -14.72 7.23
C ARG A 251 35.77 -14.18 7.93
N ILE A 252 36.48 -13.23 7.32
CA ILE A 252 37.70 -12.62 7.83
C ILE A 252 37.41 -11.16 8.21
N ASP A 253 36.56 -10.96 9.21
CA ASP A 253 36.71 -9.82 10.12
C ASP A 253 36.31 -10.26 11.54
N PRO A 254 37.27 -10.64 12.40
CA PRO A 254 37.00 -11.10 13.76
C PRO A 254 36.42 -10.00 14.67
N ARG A 255 36.28 -8.74 14.21
CA ARG A 255 35.75 -7.64 15.01
C ARG A 255 34.23 -7.50 14.99
N VAL A 256 33.51 -8.24 14.14
CA VAL A 256 32.04 -8.26 14.12
C VAL A 256 31.50 -9.68 14.27
N VAL A 257 32.09 -10.44 15.20
CA VAL A 257 31.38 -11.57 15.79
C VAL A 257 30.30 -10.97 16.68
N ARG A 258 29.10 -10.76 16.13
CA ARG A 258 27.89 -10.69 16.95
C ARG A 258 27.91 -11.94 17.80
N THR A 259 28.16 -11.76 19.09
CA THR A 259 28.16 -12.77 20.14
C THR A 259 26.89 -13.60 20.05
N ARG A 260 26.98 -14.71 19.34
CA ARG A 260 26.00 -15.78 19.42
C ARG A 260 26.24 -16.43 20.78
N PRO A 261 25.28 -16.44 21.70
CA PRO A 261 25.53 -16.91 23.06
C PRO A 261 25.85 -18.41 23.02
N GLN A 262 27.06 -18.77 23.45
CA GLN A 262 27.58 -20.13 23.37
C GLN A 262 27.24 -20.99 24.60
N SER A 263 26.90 -20.41 25.75
CA SER A 263 26.56 -21.22 26.93
C SER A 263 25.12 -21.76 26.85
N ALA A 264 24.94 -23.01 27.29
CA ALA A 264 23.61 -23.63 27.42
C ALA A 264 22.72 -22.86 28.41
N GLU A 265 23.32 -22.29 29.44
CA GLU A 265 22.64 -21.48 30.47
C GLU A 265 22.00 -20.21 29.89
N HIS A 266 22.70 -19.49 29.01
CA HIS A 266 22.13 -18.28 28.40
C HIS A 266 20.99 -18.62 27.42
N ARG A 267 21.08 -19.77 26.74
CA ARG A 267 19.97 -20.26 25.91
C ARG A 267 18.75 -20.61 26.76
N ALA A 268 18.94 -21.28 27.89
CA ALA A 268 17.87 -21.59 28.83
C ALA A 268 17.24 -20.32 29.42
N ALA A 269 18.05 -19.31 29.78
CA ALA A 269 17.54 -18.03 30.29
C ALA A 269 16.69 -17.28 29.26
N VAL A 270 17.16 -17.19 28.00
CA VAL A 270 16.40 -16.54 26.92
C VAL A 270 15.14 -17.31 26.55
N GLU A 271 15.15 -18.64 26.63
CA GLU A 271 13.96 -19.46 26.43
C GLU A 271 12.94 -19.30 27.56
N ALA A 272 13.41 -19.19 28.81
CA ALA A 272 12.57 -18.88 29.96
C ALA A 272 11.92 -17.48 29.84
N GLU A 273 12.70 -16.46 29.49
CA GLU A 273 12.19 -15.10 29.28
C GLU A 273 11.16 -15.04 28.12
N ARG A 274 11.38 -15.82 27.06
CA ARG A 274 10.40 -15.95 25.97
C ARG A 274 9.16 -16.74 26.38
N ALA A 275 9.27 -17.71 27.28
CA ALA A 275 8.12 -18.44 27.80
C ALA A 275 7.27 -17.54 28.70
N GLU A 276 7.90 -16.77 29.60
CA GLU A 276 7.22 -15.78 30.43
C GLU A 276 6.55 -14.70 29.57
N SER A 277 7.23 -14.21 28.54
CA SER A 277 6.65 -13.23 27.60
C SER A 277 5.43 -13.78 26.86
N ARG A 278 5.43 -15.07 26.49
CA ARG A 278 4.28 -15.72 25.86
C ARG A 278 3.10 -15.88 26.82
N VAL A 279 3.35 -16.28 28.07
CA VAL A 279 2.30 -16.38 29.09
C VAL A 279 1.70 -15.00 29.39
N ALA A 280 2.54 -13.96 29.46
CA ALA A 280 2.08 -12.58 29.63
C ALA A 280 1.25 -12.10 28.43
N GLN A 281 1.62 -12.51 27.22
CA GLN A 281 0.92 -12.16 25.98
C GLN A 281 -0.41 -12.92 25.83
N ASP A 282 -0.46 -14.20 26.19
CA ASP A 282 -1.71 -14.99 26.20
C ASP A 282 -2.68 -14.47 27.27
N ARG A 283 -2.16 -14.01 28.41
CA ARG A 283 -2.96 -13.34 29.43
C ARG A 283 -3.50 -11.98 28.98
N LEU A 284 -2.87 -11.33 27.99
CA LEU A 284 -3.37 -10.08 27.39
C LEU A 284 -4.43 -10.35 26.32
N THR A 285 -4.36 -11.47 25.62
CA THR A 285 -5.35 -11.86 24.59
C THR A 285 -6.59 -12.54 25.18
N SER A 286 -6.51 -13.02 26.43
CA SER A 286 -7.65 -13.59 27.16
C SER A 286 -8.46 -12.58 27.98
N LEU A 287 -8.10 -11.29 27.96
CA LEU A 287 -8.82 -10.28 28.73
C LEU A 287 -10.17 -9.98 28.09
N THR A 288 -11.20 -9.98 28.92
CA THR A 288 -12.53 -9.49 28.54
C THR A 288 -12.50 -7.97 28.31
N SER A 289 -13.46 -7.44 27.53
CA SER A 289 -13.52 -6.01 27.18
C SER A 289 -13.50 -5.10 28.41
N ASP A 290 -14.10 -5.55 29.52
CA ASP A 290 -14.19 -4.79 30.77
C ASP A 290 -12.83 -4.73 31.49
N GLU A 291 -12.08 -5.83 31.52
CA GLU A 291 -10.73 -5.89 32.10
C GLU A 291 -9.72 -5.03 31.32
N ILE A 292 -9.89 -4.91 30.00
CA ILE A 292 -9.10 -3.99 29.17
C ILE A 292 -9.43 -2.54 29.53
N GLY A 293 -10.71 -2.24 29.78
CA GLY A 293 -11.19 -0.93 30.23
C GLY A 293 -10.59 -0.51 31.56
N GLU A 294 -10.69 -1.35 32.60
CA GLU A 294 -10.15 -1.08 33.94
C GLU A 294 -8.63 -0.86 33.92
N ARG A 295 -7.91 -1.65 33.12
CA ARG A 295 -6.46 -1.53 33.01
C ARG A 295 -6.04 -0.26 32.28
N ARG A 296 -6.78 0.16 31.25
CA ARG A 296 -6.57 1.44 30.56
C ARG A 296 -6.79 2.60 31.52
N GLU A 297 -7.82 2.54 32.35
CA GLU A 297 -8.07 3.56 33.37
C GLU A 297 -7.00 3.61 34.44
N ALA A 298 -6.49 2.46 34.88
CA ALA A 298 -5.39 2.40 35.85
C ALA A 298 -4.11 3.04 35.30
N VAL A 299 -3.77 2.80 34.03
CA VAL A 299 -2.63 3.44 33.35
C VAL A 299 -2.83 4.95 33.23
N LEU A 300 -4.04 5.39 32.86
CA LEU A 300 -4.36 6.82 32.76
C LEU A 300 -4.35 7.52 34.14
N ARG A 301 -4.72 6.82 35.21
CA ARG A 301 -4.58 7.32 36.59
C ARG A 301 -3.12 7.45 36.98
N ALA A 302 -2.32 6.40 36.77
CA ALA A 302 -0.89 6.43 37.09
C ALA A 302 -0.13 7.51 36.31
N ARG A 303 -0.53 7.78 35.06
CA ARG A 303 0.04 8.88 34.25
C ARG A 303 -0.32 10.25 34.83
N ARG A 304 -1.60 10.47 35.18
CA ARG A 304 -2.04 11.71 35.83
C ARG A 304 -1.32 11.95 37.15
N ASP A 305 -1.08 10.91 37.94
CA ASP A 305 -0.35 11.00 39.20
C ASP A 305 1.11 11.40 38.99
N ARG A 306 1.76 10.90 37.93
CA ARG A 306 3.13 11.31 37.57
C ARG A 306 3.19 12.77 37.14
N GLU A 307 2.30 13.18 36.24
CA GLU A 307 2.21 14.58 35.77
C GLU A 307 1.94 15.54 36.95
N ALA A 308 1.09 15.14 37.90
CA ALA A 308 0.84 15.93 39.12
C ALA A 308 2.06 16.02 40.05
N ARG A 309 2.87 14.95 40.15
CA ARG A 309 4.12 14.97 40.93
C ARG A 309 5.15 15.87 40.27
N GLU A 310 5.34 15.75 38.96
CA GLU A 310 6.26 16.58 38.18
C GLU A 310 5.89 18.07 38.27
N ALA A 311 4.60 18.40 38.18
CA ALA A 311 4.12 19.78 38.35
C ALA A 311 4.41 20.34 39.76
N ARG A 312 4.25 19.52 40.81
CA ARG A 312 4.57 19.91 42.20
C ARG A 312 6.07 20.11 42.41
N GLU A 313 6.90 19.29 41.78
CA GLU A 313 8.35 19.40 41.84
C GLU A 313 8.86 20.63 41.07
N GLY A 314 8.28 20.92 39.90
CA GLY A 314 8.54 22.15 39.14
C GLY A 314 8.22 23.41 39.95
N ALA A 315 7.01 23.49 40.52
CA ALA A 315 6.61 24.64 41.35
C ALA A 315 7.47 24.85 42.60
N ARG A 316 8.05 23.78 43.17
CA ARG A 316 9.00 23.87 44.29
C ARG A 316 10.38 24.40 43.86
N ARG A 317 10.83 24.08 42.65
CA ARG A 317 12.08 24.62 42.10
C ARG A 317 11.97 26.12 41.83
N ASP A 318 10.85 26.57 41.25
CA ASP A 318 10.63 28.00 40.97
C ASP A 318 10.59 28.85 42.25
N ARG A 319 10.01 28.34 43.35
CA ARG A 319 10.05 29.02 44.66
C ARG A 319 11.43 29.09 45.30
N ARG A 320 12.35 28.17 44.98
CA ARG A 320 13.74 28.20 45.49
C ARG A 320 14.70 28.99 44.60
N GLY A 321 14.34 29.20 43.32
CA GLY A 321 15.12 29.99 42.36
C GLY A 321 14.88 31.50 42.42
N GLY A 322 13.90 31.96 43.21
CA GLY A 322 13.72 33.38 43.51
C GLY A 322 14.81 33.90 44.45
N THR A 323 16.00 34.15 43.92
CA THR A 323 17.03 34.94 44.60
C THR A 323 16.50 36.36 44.85
N PRO A 324 16.53 36.88 46.09
CA PRO A 324 16.28 38.28 46.36
C PRO A 324 17.50 39.08 45.89
N SER A 325 17.51 39.47 44.62
CA SER A 325 18.42 40.49 44.10
C SER A 325 17.74 41.84 44.26
N ASP A 326 17.64 42.30 45.50
CA ASP A 326 17.44 43.71 45.83
C ASP A 326 18.45 44.05 46.94
N ARG A 327 19.59 44.59 46.51
CA ARG A 327 20.39 45.66 47.13
C ARG A 327 21.68 45.89 46.37
#